data_AF-A0A1D2U167-F1
#
_entry.id   AF-A0A1D2U167-F1
#
_cell.length_a   1.000
_cell.length_b   1.000
_cell.length_c   1.000
_cell.angle_alpha   90.00
_cell.angle_beta   90.00
_cell.angle_gamma   90.00
#
_symmetry.space_group_name_H-M   'P 1'
#
loop_
_entity.id
_entity.type
_entity.pdbx_description
1 polymer ?
#
loop_
_entity_poly.entity_id
_entity_poly.type
_entity_poly.pdbx_seq_one_letter_code
_entity_poly.pdbx_strand_id
1 'polypeptide(L)'
;MKAFTFRISETLFEQLMSHLFPGDSDEHGAVITAGISESEREVRLLAREVFLAKDGVDYVPGKRGYRMLTADFVARVSHHCAQENLCYFAVHCHGGDDFVDFSPTDVESHRRGYPALVDITKGGPVGALVFAQNAVAGSIWTTHGVFPLEGLTVIGQNIRRLYPSPAKSPIAVNPLYHRQSLIFGAAGQELLKRTKVGIIGLGGAGSLLNEWLAHLGVGEIVGIDFDKIESSNQPRVVGSSPSDAQVSFSTMKWSAMRRLGRYLAKFKVKVAERVAKRANPRIRYHAVIDDITRRDAALLLKDADFIFLCADSAQARLLFNALVHQYQIPGIQVGSKVPVDKETGEIGEIFAVSRPVLPYAAGGCLLCNSLISAAKLQQEALTEQERGRQAYVD
;
A
#
# COMPACT_ATOMS: atom_id res chain seq x y z
N MET A 1 6.05 -18.18 11.32
CA MET A 1 6.64 -17.93 10.00
C MET A 1 5.82 -16.86 9.30
N LYS A 2 6.45 -15.97 8.53
CA LYS A 2 5.75 -14.87 7.85
C LYS A 2 4.98 -15.41 6.63
N ALA A 3 3.79 -14.87 6.38
CA ALA A 3 3.03 -15.21 5.18
C ALA A 3 3.68 -14.58 3.94
N PHE A 4 3.61 -15.27 2.80
CA PHE A 4 4.01 -14.71 1.51
C PHE A 4 2.78 -14.19 0.78
N THR A 5 2.82 -12.92 0.38
CA THR A 5 1.76 -12.29 -0.43
C THR A 5 2.36 -11.73 -1.72
N PHE A 6 1.55 -11.65 -2.77
CA PHE A 6 1.97 -11.12 -4.07
C PHE A 6 1.17 -9.86 -4.41
N ARG A 7 1.83 -8.85 -5.00
CA ARG A 7 1.17 -7.69 -5.60
C ARG A 7 1.57 -7.54 -7.05
N ILE A 8 0.60 -7.16 -7.86
CA ILE A 8 0.78 -6.87 -9.28
C ILE A 8 -0.10 -5.67 -9.64
N SER A 9 0.35 -4.80 -10.53
CA SER A 9 -0.49 -3.72 -11.05
C SER A 9 -1.55 -4.28 -11.99
N GLU A 10 -2.68 -3.59 -12.11
CA GLU A 10 -3.74 -3.95 -13.07
C GLU A 10 -3.21 -4.08 -14.50
N THR A 11 -2.35 -3.16 -14.95
CA THR A 11 -1.74 -3.22 -16.28
C THR A 11 -0.90 -4.49 -16.53
N LEU A 12 -0.04 -4.88 -15.58
CA LEU A 12 0.76 -6.10 -15.73
C LEU A 12 -0.11 -7.36 -15.62
N PHE A 13 -1.14 -7.30 -14.77
CA PHE A 13 -2.08 -8.39 -14.61
C PHE A 13 -2.91 -8.62 -15.88
N GLU A 14 -3.44 -7.56 -16.50
CA GLU A 14 -4.17 -7.64 -17.77
C GLU A 14 -3.28 -8.19 -18.88
N GLN A 15 -2.05 -7.70 -19.01
CA GLN A 15 -1.07 -8.22 -19.97
C GLN A 15 -0.83 -9.72 -19.78
N LEU A 16 -0.65 -10.16 -18.53
CA LEU A 16 -0.46 -11.56 -18.20
C LEU A 16 -1.70 -12.39 -18.53
N MET A 17 -2.89 -11.97 -18.07
CA MET A 17 -4.12 -12.73 -18.24
C MET A 17 -4.55 -12.84 -19.70
N SER A 18 -4.36 -11.79 -20.51
CA SER A 18 -4.61 -11.84 -21.96
C SER A 18 -3.68 -12.83 -22.69
N HIS A 19 -2.46 -13.02 -22.19
CA HIS A 19 -1.53 -14.02 -22.71
C HIS A 19 -1.86 -15.43 -22.23
N LEU A 20 -2.23 -15.57 -20.95
CA LEU A 20 -2.55 -16.87 -20.36
C LEU A 20 -3.89 -17.45 -20.84
N PHE A 21 -4.84 -16.60 -21.20
CA PHE A 21 -6.18 -17.02 -21.62
C PHE A 21 -6.57 -16.37 -22.94
N PRO A 22 -5.91 -16.71 -24.07
CA PRO A 22 -6.20 -16.13 -25.38
C PRO A 22 -7.49 -16.68 -26.01
N GLY A 23 -8.09 -17.72 -25.41
CA GLY A 23 -9.36 -18.32 -25.85
C GLY A 23 -9.23 -19.60 -26.68
N ASP A 24 -8.04 -20.19 -26.76
CA ASP A 24 -7.78 -21.47 -27.43
C ASP A 24 -7.91 -22.70 -26.50
N SER A 25 -8.13 -22.47 -25.21
CA SER A 25 -8.27 -23.49 -24.16
C SER A 25 -7.02 -24.34 -23.93
N ASP A 26 -5.83 -23.86 -24.32
CA ASP A 26 -4.55 -24.51 -24.02
C ASP A 26 -3.85 -23.85 -22.82
N GLU A 27 -2.78 -24.49 -22.33
CA GLU A 27 -1.91 -23.87 -21.33
C GLU A 27 -0.88 -22.96 -21.99
N HIS A 28 -0.64 -21.80 -21.38
CA HIS A 28 0.40 -20.85 -21.78
C HIS A 28 1.33 -20.56 -20.61
N GLY A 29 2.58 -20.24 -20.93
CA GLY A 29 3.62 -19.94 -19.96
C GLY A 29 4.03 -18.48 -19.95
N ALA A 30 4.48 -18.00 -18.78
CA ALA A 30 5.15 -16.73 -18.62
C ALA A 30 6.09 -16.78 -17.40
N VAL A 31 6.84 -15.70 -17.18
CA VAL A 31 7.57 -15.48 -15.92
C VAL A 31 7.27 -14.07 -15.41
N ILE A 32 6.97 -13.97 -14.12
CA ILE A 32 6.90 -12.69 -13.41
C ILE A 32 8.20 -12.50 -12.63
N THR A 33 8.82 -11.34 -12.77
CA THR A 33 9.92 -10.93 -11.89
C THR A 33 9.36 -10.06 -10.78
N ALA A 34 9.90 -10.18 -9.56
CA ALA A 34 9.38 -9.43 -8.43
C ALA A 34 10.47 -8.92 -7.48
N GLY A 35 10.26 -7.72 -6.92
CA GLY A 35 11.02 -7.25 -5.78
C GLY A 35 10.47 -7.83 -4.47
N ILE A 36 11.21 -7.65 -3.38
CA ILE A 36 10.83 -8.14 -2.04
C ILE A 36 10.62 -6.96 -1.11
N SER A 37 9.55 -7.00 -0.32
CA SER A 37 9.34 -6.11 0.82
C SER A 37 8.96 -6.93 2.04
N GLU A 38 9.86 -6.98 3.03
CA GLU A 38 9.65 -7.73 4.26
C GLU A 38 9.22 -6.82 5.42
N SER A 39 8.13 -7.15 6.10
CA SER A 39 7.73 -6.50 7.36
C SER A 39 7.60 -7.54 8.48
N GLU A 40 7.14 -7.13 9.66
CA GLU A 40 6.79 -8.07 10.73
C GLU A 40 5.58 -8.95 10.38
N ARG A 41 4.67 -8.43 9.53
CA ARG A 41 3.41 -9.10 9.14
C ARG A 41 3.61 -10.13 8.05
N GLU A 42 4.40 -9.81 7.03
CA GLU A 42 4.49 -10.61 5.80
C GLU A 42 5.80 -10.39 5.03
N VAL A 43 6.07 -11.29 4.08
CA VAL A 43 7.00 -11.08 2.98
C VAL A 43 6.17 -10.82 1.73
N ARG A 44 6.19 -9.58 1.25
CA ARG A 44 5.42 -9.14 0.09
C ARG A 44 6.30 -9.15 -1.16
N LEU A 45 5.88 -9.94 -2.15
CA LEU A 45 6.46 -10.02 -3.48
C LEU A 45 5.78 -8.96 -4.36
N LEU A 46 6.58 -8.11 -5.00
CA LEU A 46 6.12 -6.95 -5.76
C LEU A 46 6.46 -7.12 -7.24
N ALA A 47 5.48 -7.48 -8.07
CA ALA A 47 5.67 -7.69 -9.51
C ALA A 47 6.33 -6.46 -10.13
N ARG A 48 7.42 -6.66 -10.88
CA ARG A 48 8.12 -5.60 -11.61
C ARG A 48 7.89 -5.72 -13.10
N GLU A 49 8.04 -6.92 -13.64
CA GLU A 49 7.94 -7.17 -15.07
C GLU A 49 7.28 -8.53 -15.35
N VAL A 50 6.70 -8.65 -16.54
CA VAL A 50 6.12 -9.90 -17.05
C VAL A 50 6.82 -10.26 -18.36
N PHE A 51 7.44 -11.42 -18.38
CA PHE A 51 8.08 -12.02 -19.56
C PHE A 51 7.13 -13.07 -20.13
N LEU A 52 6.47 -12.74 -21.24
CA LEU A 52 5.56 -13.66 -21.93
C LEU A 52 6.38 -14.71 -22.68
N ALA A 53 6.08 -15.99 -22.47
CA ALA A 53 6.73 -17.06 -23.21
C ALA A 53 5.98 -17.28 -24.53
N LYS A 54 6.67 -17.20 -25.67
CA LYS A 54 6.06 -17.46 -26.97
C LYS A 54 5.80 -18.95 -27.17
N ASP A 55 4.57 -19.33 -27.47
CA ASP A 55 4.24 -20.74 -27.70
C ASP A 55 4.98 -21.33 -28.90
N GLY A 56 5.42 -22.58 -28.74
CA GLY A 56 6.25 -23.29 -29.73
C GLY A 56 7.72 -22.85 -29.77
N VAL A 57 8.10 -21.78 -29.07
CA VAL A 57 9.48 -21.29 -28.99
C VAL A 57 10.00 -21.35 -27.56
N ASP A 58 9.34 -20.62 -26.67
CA ASP A 58 9.70 -20.51 -25.25
C ASP A 58 8.83 -21.42 -24.37
N TYR A 59 7.61 -21.74 -24.82
CA TYR A 59 6.70 -22.69 -24.16
C TYR A 59 6.37 -23.83 -25.11
N VAL A 60 6.89 -25.02 -24.82
CA VAL A 60 6.94 -26.16 -25.75
C VAL A 60 6.35 -27.42 -25.10
N PRO A 61 5.99 -28.47 -25.88
CA PRO A 61 5.58 -29.74 -25.31
C PRO A 61 6.60 -30.27 -24.30
N GLY A 62 6.10 -30.67 -23.12
CA GLY A 62 6.95 -31.13 -22.04
C GLY A 62 7.51 -32.53 -22.30
N LYS A 63 8.72 -32.80 -21.78
CA LYS A 63 9.32 -34.15 -21.82
C LYS A 63 8.76 -35.08 -20.72
N ARG A 64 8.23 -34.50 -19.65
CA ARG A 64 7.76 -35.20 -18.43
C ARG A 64 6.45 -34.63 -17.87
N GLY A 65 5.86 -33.67 -18.57
CA GLY A 65 4.62 -32.99 -18.25
C GLY A 65 4.00 -32.47 -19.53
N TYR A 66 2.85 -31.78 -19.44
CA TYR A 66 2.12 -31.37 -20.63
C TYR A 66 2.88 -30.31 -21.43
N ARG A 67 3.28 -29.22 -20.78
CA ARG A 67 4.08 -28.14 -21.37
C ARG A 67 5.30 -27.82 -20.49
N MET A 68 6.29 -27.13 -21.05
CA MET A 68 7.45 -26.65 -20.30
C MET A 68 8.00 -25.35 -20.89
N LEU A 69 8.55 -24.49 -20.02
CA LEU A 69 9.43 -23.40 -20.43
C LEU A 69 10.76 -23.97 -20.95
N THR A 70 11.30 -23.40 -22.02
CA THR A 70 12.60 -23.81 -22.55
C THR A 70 13.73 -23.39 -21.62
N ALA A 71 14.82 -24.17 -21.63
CA ALA A 71 16.00 -23.88 -20.82
C ALA A 71 16.60 -22.51 -21.15
N ASP A 72 16.58 -22.09 -22.42
CA ASP A 72 17.06 -20.78 -22.86
C ASP A 72 16.21 -19.64 -22.27
N PHE A 73 14.88 -19.76 -22.33
CA PHE A 73 13.98 -18.78 -21.74
C PHE A 73 14.17 -18.66 -20.22
N VAL A 74 14.23 -19.80 -19.52
CA VAL A 74 14.47 -19.83 -18.06
C VAL A 74 15.83 -19.23 -17.72
N ALA A 75 16.89 -19.59 -18.44
CA ALA A 75 18.23 -19.07 -18.20
C ALA A 75 18.30 -17.55 -18.42
N ARG A 76 17.71 -17.05 -19.51
CA ARG A 76 17.66 -15.62 -19.82
C ARG A 76 16.98 -14.82 -18.71
N VAL A 77 15.78 -15.24 -18.28
CA VAL A 77 15.01 -14.49 -17.29
C VAL A 77 15.58 -14.67 -15.87
N SER A 78 16.07 -15.84 -15.50
CA SER A 78 16.74 -16.03 -14.19
C SER A 78 18.05 -15.26 -14.08
N HIS A 79 18.80 -15.11 -15.18
CA HIS A 79 19.99 -14.26 -15.22
C HIS A 79 19.63 -12.78 -15.04
N HIS A 80 18.59 -12.30 -15.73
CA HIS A 80 18.03 -10.96 -15.53
C HIS A 80 17.67 -10.73 -14.05
N CYS A 81 16.96 -11.68 -13.43
CA CYS A 81 16.65 -11.62 -12.01
C CYS A 81 17.91 -11.50 -11.13
N ALA A 82 18.96 -12.27 -11.43
CA ALA A 82 20.21 -12.25 -10.67
C ALA A 82 21.01 -10.93 -10.83
N GLN A 83 20.90 -10.27 -11.99
CA GLN A 83 21.52 -8.98 -12.27
C GLN A 83 20.80 -7.84 -11.56
N GLU A 84 19.46 -7.85 -11.61
CA GLU A 84 18.61 -6.78 -11.06
C GLU A 84 18.21 -7.00 -9.58
N ASN A 85 18.68 -8.08 -8.96
CA ASN A 85 18.30 -8.52 -7.60
C ASN A 85 16.77 -8.72 -7.45
N LEU A 86 16.16 -9.39 -8.43
CA LEU A 86 14.75 -9.75 -8.46
C LEU A 86 14.54 -11.24 -8.20
N CYS A 87 13.32 -11.57 -7.81
CA CYS A 87 12.80 -12.92 -7.66
C CYS A 87 12.28 -13.44 -9.00
N TYR A 88 12.29 -14.77 -9.17
CA TYR A 88 11.81 -15.45 -10.37
C TYR A 88 10.53 -16.24 -10.05
N PHE A 89 9.44 -15.96 -10.76
CA PHE A 89 8.19 -16.72 -10.62
C PHE A 89 7.73 -17.23 -11.98
N ALA A 90 7.87 -18.54 -12.24
CA ALA A 90 7.26 -19.13 -13.42
C ALA A 90 5.73 -19.10 -13.26
N VAL A 91 5.05 -18.87 -14.37
CA VAL A 91 3.60 -18.77 -14.40
C VAL A 91 3.06 -19.63 -15.51
N HIS A 92 1.97 -20.33 -15.22
CA HIS A 92 1.13 -20.95 -16.24
C HIS A 92 -0.34 -20.88 -15.85
N CYS A 93 -1.22 -21.26 -16.76
CA CYS A 93 -2.65 -21.38 -16.50
C CYS A 93 -3.08 -22.85 -16.52
N HIS A 94 -4.13 -23.15 -15.76
CA HIS A 94 -4.96 -24.34 -15.95
C HIS A 94 -6.37 -23.89 -16.38
N GLY A 95 -7.17 -24.82 -16.89
CA GLY A 95 -8.60 -24.59 -17.07
C GLY A 95 -9.32 -24.38 -15.73
N GLY A 96 -10.49 -23.74 -15.79
CA GLY A 96 -11.33 -23.43 -14.63
C GLY A 96 -11.52 -21.93 -14.42
N ASP A 97 -12.46 -21.59 -13.54
CA ASP A 97 -12.83 -20.20 -13.27
C ASP A 97 -12.39 -19.77 -11.87
N ASP A 98 -13.08 -20.26 -10.84
CA ASP A 98 -12.91 -19.78 -9.46
C ASP A 98 -12.03 -20.69 -8.58
N PHE A 99 -11.49 -21.78 -9.13
CA PHE A 99 -10.62 -22.70 -8.41
C PHE A 99 -9.39 -23.08 -9.24
N VAL A 100 -8.22 -23.11 -8.60
CA VAL A 100 -6.99 -23.62 -9.22
C VAL A 100 -6.06 -24.22 -8.17
N ASP A 101 -5.35 -25.27 -8.56
CA ASP A 101 -4.23 -25.83 -7.80
C ASP A 101 -3.20 -26.43 -8.77
N PHE A 102 -1.99 -26.65 -8.28
CA PHE A 102 -0.94 -27.33 -9.04
C PHE A 102 -1.26 -28.80 -9.22
N SER A 103 -0.95 -29.33 -10.41
CA SER A 103 -0.97 -30.78 -10.64
C SER A 103 0.22 -31.44 -9.94
N PRO A 104 0.17 -32.76 -9.67
CA PRO A 104 1.32 -33.50 -9.15
C PRO A 104 2.57 -33.37 -10.02
N THR A 105 2.38 -33.26 -11.33
CA THR A 105 3.44 -33.11 -12.33
C THR A 105 4.14 -31.76 -12.19
N ASP A 106 3.39 -30.69 -11.93
CA ASP A 106 3.95 -29.35 -11.70
C ASP A 106 4.83 -29.33 -10.47
N VAL A 107 4.30 -29.86 -9.35
CA VAL A 107 5.02 -29.93 -8.07
C VAL A 107 6.33 -30.71 -8.22
N GLU A 108 6.32 -31.82 -8.95
CA GLU A 108 7.52 -32.60 -9.22
C GLU A 108 8.50 -31.86 -10.15
N SER A 109 8.00 -31.06 -11.08
CA SER A 109 8.85 -30.18 -11.89
C SER A 109 9.54 -29.10 -11.05
N HIS A 110 8.80 -28.43 -10.16
CA HIS A 110 9.32 -27.41 -9.25
C HIS A 110 10.44 -27.98 -8.36
N ARG A 111 10.23 -29.17 -7.78
CA ARG A 111 11.23 -29.86 -6.94
C ARG A 111 12.58 -30.07 -7.63
N ARG A 112 12.57 -30.29 -8.94
CA ARG A 112 13.80 -30.53 -9.72
C ARG A 112 14.52 -29.23 -10.09
N GLY A 113 13.77 -28.20 -10.48
CA GLY A 113 14.35 -26.98 -11.06
C GLY A 113 14.60 -25.85 -10.06
N TYR A 114 13.72 -25.69 -9.07
CA TYR A 114 13.72 -24.47 -8.26
C TYR A 114 14.87 -24.36 -7.26
N PRO A 115 15.43 -25.45 -6.69
CA PRO A 115 16.66 -25.34 -5.89
C PRO A 115 17.79 -24.64 -6.65
N ALA A 116 18.02 -25.00 -7.92
CA ALA A 116 19.03 -24.36 -8.76
C ALA A 116 18.69 -22.89 -9.08
N LEU A 117 17.41 -22.57 -9.25
CA LEU A 117 16.99 -21.18 -9.47
C LEU A 117 17.23 -20.31 -8.24
N VAL A 118 16.98 -20.83 -7.02
CA VAL A 118 17.32 -20.12 -5.77
C VAL A 118 18.81 -19.78 -5.72
N ASP A 119 19.67 -20.72 -6.12
CA ASP A 119 21.11 -20.49 -6.17
C ASP A 119 21.48 -19.42 -7.21
N ILE A 120 20.89 -19.47 -8.41
CA ILE A 120 21.12 -18.50 -9.49
C ILE A 120 20.68 -17.08 -9.09
N THR A 121 19.52 -16.95 -8.44
CA THR A 121 18.97 -15.67 -7.97
C THR A 121 19.58 -15.19 -6.65
N LYS A 122 20.74 -15.75 -6.25
CA LYS A 122 21.51 -15.36 -5.06
C LYS A 122 20.71 -15.45 -3.76
N GLY A 123 19.85 -16.46 -3.63
CA GLY A 123 19.06 -16.74 -2.44
C GLY A 123 17.74 -15.95 -2.33
N GLY A 124 17.37 -15.16 -3.36
CA GLY A 124 16.04 -14.56 -3.44
C GLY A 124 14.95 -15.63 -3.61
N PRO A 125 13.73 -15.43 -3.05
CA PRO A 125 12.61 -16.33 -3.28
C PRO A 125 12.38 -16.57 -4.78
N VAL A 126 12.14 -17.83 -5.14
CA VAL A 126 11.68 -18.22 -6.48
C VAL A 126 10.38 -18.98 -6.35
N GLY A 127 9.62 -19.16 -7.41
CA GLY A 127 8.39 -19.92 -7.26
C GLY A 127 7.62 -20.16 -8.54
N ALA A 128 6.44 -20.71 -8.35
CA ALA A 128 5.45 -20.93 -9.39
C ALA A 128 4.16 -20.23 -9.00
N LEU A 129 3.43 -19.70 -9.98
CA LEU A 129 2.04 -19.30 -9.86
C LEU A 129 1.24 -20.04 -10.94
N VAL A 130 0.10 -20.61 -10.56
CA VAL A 130 -0.85 -21.18 -11.51
C VAL A 130 -2.16 -20.42 -11.43
N PHE A 131 -2.68 -20.01 -12.58
CA PHE A 131 -3.89 -19.20 -12.69
C PHE A 131 -5.05 -20.01 -13.27
N ALA A 132 -6.25 -19.72 -12.76
CA ALA A 132 -7.53 -19.84 -13.46
C ALA A 132 -8.07 -18.42 -13.75
N GLN A 133 -9.24 -18.28 -14.37
CA GLN A 133 -9.77 -16.94 -14.72
C GLN A 133 -9.88 -15.99 -13.50
N ASN A 134 -10.31 -16.51 -12.34
CA ASN A 134 -10.53 -15.75 -11.11
C ASN A 134 -9.78 -16.32 -9.89
N ALA A 135 -8.85 -17.25 -10.09
CA ALA A 135 -8.14 -17.91 -9.00
C ALA A 135 -6.63 -17.98 -9.27
N VAL A 136 -5.85 -18.03 -8.20
CA VAL A 136 -4.40 -18.22 -8.28
C VAL A 136 -3.89 -19.02 -7.09
N ALA A 137 -3.06 -20.01 -7.37
CA ALA A 137 -2.28 -20.74 -6.38
C ALA A 137 -0.79 -20.49 -6.61
N GLY A 138 0.00 -20.55 -5.54
CA GLY A 138 1.43 -20.26 -5.64
C GLY A 138 2.26 -21.07 -4.66
N SER A 139 3.47 -21.42 -5.09
CA SER A 139 4.47 -22.12 -4.28
C SER A 139 5.78 -21.33 -4.31
N ILE A 140 6.20 -20.88 -3.13
CA ILE A 140 7.35 -20.00 -2.93
C ILE A 140 8.49 -20.80 -2.30
N TRP A 141 9.60 -20.91 -3.02
CA TRP A 141 10.80 -21.63 -2.66
C TRP A 141 11.86 -20.66 -2.18
N THR A 142 12.43 -20.97 -1.04
CA THR A 142 13.48 -20.18 -0.39
C THR A 142 14.57 -21.11 0.14
N THR A 143 15.68 -20.54 0.60
CA THR A 143 16.73 -21.28 1.32
C THR A 143 16.23 -21.89 2.64
N HIS A 144 15.09 -21.45 3.17
CA HIS A 144 14.51 -21.90 4.43
C HIS A 144 13.35 -22.90 4.27
N GLY A 145 12.96 -23.22 3.03
CA GLY A 145 11.88 -24.14 2.74
C GLY A 145 10.89 -23.62 1.70
N VAL A 146 9.77 -24.33 1.59
CA VAL A 146 8.71 -24.08 0.61
C VAL A 146 7.45 -23.60 1.32
N PHE A 147 6.89 -22.50 0.86
CA PHE A 147 5.76 -21.82 1.46
C PHE A 147 4.63 -21.65 0.43
N PRO A 148 3.36 -21.80 0.81
CA PRO A 148 2.25 -21.46 -0.07
C PRO A 148 2.14 -19.94 -0.20
N LEU A 149 1.59 -19.49 -1.33
CA LEU A 149 1.13 -18.12 -1.48
C LEU A 149 -0.18 -17.92 -0.71
N GLU A 150 -0.23 -16.93 0.19
CA GLU A 150 -1.44 -16.59 0.95
C GLU A 150 -2.51 -15.94 0.05
N GLY A 151 -2.07 -15.18 -0.95
CA GLY A 151 -2.93 -14.57 -1.96
C GLY A 151 -2.19 -13.56 -2.82
N LEU A 152 -2.80 -13.21 -3.94
CA LEU A 152 -2.31 -12.20 -4.88
C LEU A 152 -3.27 -11.02 -4.90
N THR A 153 -2.73 -9.81 -4.82
CA THR A 153 -3.51 -8.58 -4.91
C THR A 153 -3.19 -7.84 -6.21
N VAL A 154 -4.21 -7.65 -7.03
CA VAL A 154 -4.16 -6.79 -8.21
C VAL A 154 -4.49 -5.36 -7.78
N ILE A 155 -3.58 -4.43 -8.06
CA ILE A 155 -3.72 -3.02 -7.71
C ILE A 155 -4.09 -2.23 -8.98
N GLY A 156 -5.37 -1.91 -9.10
CA GLY A 156 -5.95 -1.07 -10.14
C GLY A 156 -6.81 0.04 -9.56
N GLN A 157 -7.76 0.53 -10.36
CA GLN A 157 -8.85 1.36 -9.82
C GLN A 157 -9.66 0.61 -8.75
N ASN A 158 -9.79 -0.70 -8.94
CA ASN A 158 -10.30 -1.63 -7.94
C ASN A 158 -9.14 -2.45 -7.37
N ILE A 159 -9.17 -2.72 -6.07
CA ILE A 159 -8.23 -3.64 -5.44
C ILE A 159 -8.87 -5.03 -5.45
N ARG A 160 -8.35 -5.93 -6.28
CA ARG A 160 -8.85 -7.31 -6.37
C ARG A 160 -7.89 -8.25 -5.65
N ARG A 161 -8.41 -9.18 -4.86
CA ARG A 161 -7.63 -10.21 -4.19
C ARG A 161 -8.02 -11.58 -4.75
N LEU A 162 -7.04 -12.30 -5.25
CA LEU A 162 -7.17 -13.63 -5.81
C LEU A 162 -6.56 -14.66 -4.85
N TYR A 163 -7.23 -15.80 -4.79
CA TYR A 163 -6.92 -16.94 -3.92
C TYR A 163 -7.02 -18.24 -4.74
N PRO A 164 -6.55 -19.39 -4.23
CA PRO A 164 -6.70 -20.68 -4.92
C PRO A 164 -8.17 -21.08 -5.11
N SER A 165 -9.04 -20.60 -4.23
CA SER A 165 -10.49 -20.82 -4.24
C SER A 165 -11.17 -19.63 -3.56
N PRO A 166 -12.48 -19.37 -3.78
CA PRO A 166 -13.15 -18.24 -3.17
C PRO A 166 -13.06 -18.30 -1.64
N ALA A 167 -12.77 -17.15 -1.02
CA ALA A 167 -12.68 -17.06 0.43
C ALA A 167 -14.02 -17.49 1.06
N LYS A 168 -13.95 -18.37 2.07
CA LYS A 168 -15.16 -18.76 2.81
C LYS A 168 -15.73 -17.53 3.51
N SER A 169 -16.95 -17.14 3.14
CA SER A 169 -17.67 -16.08 3.83
C SER A 169 -17.87 -16.46 5.30
N PRO A 170 -17.62 -15.54 6.25
CA PRO A 170 -17.98 -15.77 7.65
C PRO A 170 -19.47 -16.11 7.77
N ILE A 171 -19.79 -17.13 8.56
CA ILE A 171 -21.18 -17.58 8.78
C ILE A 171 -21.99 -16.48 9.49
N ALA A 172 -21.35 -15.69 10.35
CA ALA A 172 -22.00 -14.63 11.10
C ALA A 172 -21.30 -13.28 10.88
N VAL A 173 -22.10 -12.27 10.52
CA VAL A 173 -21.67 -10.87 10.52
C VAL A 173 -21.87 -10.31 11.92
N ASN A 174 -20.88 -9.57 12.43
CA ASN A 174 -21.06 -8.80 13.67
C ASN A 174 -22.24 -7.82 13.51
N PRO A 175 -23.27 -7.85 14.39
CA PRO A 175 -24.43 -6.97 14.28
C PRO A 175 -24.11 -5.48 14.12
N LEU A 176 -22.97 -5.01 14.68
CA LEU A 176 -22.50 -3.64 14.54
C LEU A 176 -22.24 -3.23 13.08
N TYR A 177 -21.86 -4.19 12.23
CA TYR A 177 -21.54 -3.96 10.82
C TYR A 177 -22.62 -4.49 9.88
N HIS A 178 -23.80 -4.85 10.38
CA HIS A 178 -24.87 -5.44 9.56
C HIS A 178 -25.19 -4.58 8.33
N ARG A 179 -25.41 -3.27 8.50
CA ARG A 179 -25.70 -2.35 7.39
C ARG A 179 -24.58 -2.27 6.36
N GLN A 180 -23.32 -2.32 6.79
CA GLN A 180 -22.16 -2.31 5.90
C GLN A 180 -22.04 -3.64 5.14
N SER A 181 -22.30 -4.75 5.82
CA SER A 181 -22.28 -6.09 5.21
C SER A 181 -23.37 -6.31 4.15
N LEU A 182 -24.45 -5.53 4.16
CA LEU A 182 -25.45 -5.55 3.07
C LEU A 182 -24.89 -5.01 1.76
N ILE A 183 -23.88 -4.14 1.83
CA ILE A 183 -23.21 -3.56 0.66
C ILE A 183 -21.97 -4.39 0.29
N PHE A 184 -21.13 -4.73 1.27
CA PHE A 184 -19.83 -5.36 1.03
C PHE A 184 -19.82 -6.89 1.18
N GLY A 185 -20.91 -7.47 1.67
CA GLY A 185 -20.95 -8.87 2.12
C GLY A 185 -20.17 -9.11 3.42
N ALA A 186 -20.37 -10.29 4.01
CA ALA A 186 -19.63 -10.72 5.20
C ALA A 186 -18.12 -10.81 4.91
N ALA A 187 -17.74 -11.27 3.72
CA ALA A 187 -16.36 -11.35 3.26
C ALA A 187 -15.71 -9.96 3.16
N GLY A 188 -16.40 -8.97 2.59
CA GLY A 188 -15.89 -7.59 2.50
C GLY A 188 -15.65 -6.96 3.87
N GLN A 189 -16.52 -7.21 4.84
CA GLN A 189 -16.30 -6.71 6.21
C GLN A 189 -15.08 -7.36 6.88
N GLU A 190 -14.86 -8.66 6.65
CA GLU A 190 -13.66 -9.34 7.16
C GLU A 190 -12.38 -8.85 6.45
N LEU A 191 -12.46 -8.48 5.17
CA LEU A 191 -11.35 -7.82 4.47
C LEU A 191 -11.00 -6.47 5.10
N LEU A 192 -11.99 -5.61 5.39
CA LEU A 192 -11.77 -4.33 6.09
C LEU A 192 -11.09 -4.54 7.45
N LYS A 193 -11.57 -5.52 8.22
CA LYS A 193 -10.99 -5.90 9.52
C LYS A 193 -9.55 -6.41 9.43
N ARG A 194 -9.10 -6.90 8.27
CA ARG A 194 -7.69 -7.32 8.05
C ARG A 194 -6.83 -6.24 7.41
N THR A 195 -7.44 -5.12 7.02
CA THR A 195 -6.77 -4.04 6.30
C THR A 195 -5.98 -3.17 7.27
N LYS A 196 -4.74 -2.85 6.89
CA LYS A 196 -3.88 -1.86 7.53
C LYS A 196 -3.86 -0.57 6.70
N VAL A 197 -4.26 0.55 7.30
CA VAL A 197 -4.33 1.85 6.61
C VAL A 197 -3.35 2.84 7.23
N GLY A 198 -2.55 3.50 6.39
CA GLY A 198 -1.74 4.65 6.79
C GLY A 198 -2.48 5.97 6.60
N ILE A 199 -2.38 6.89 7.55
CA ILE A 199 -2.87 8.27 7.43
C ILE A 199 -1.72 9.22 7.75
N ILE A 200 -1.27 9.96 6.74
CA ILE A 200 -0.20 10.96 6.86
C ILE A 200 -0.86 12.33 7.05
N GLY A 201 -0.77 12.89 8.25
CA GLY A 201 -1.43 14.13 8.66
C GLY A 201 -2.84 13.89 9.22
N LEU A 202 -3.09 14.43 10.42
CA LEU A 202 -4.32 14.28 11.20
C LEU A 202 -4.94 15.64 11.52
N GLY A 203 -4.82 16.58 10.59
CA GLY A 203 -5.57 17.83 10.57
C GLY A 203 -7.05 17.61 10.18
N GLY A 204 -7.66 18.60 9.52
CA GLY A 204 -9.10 18.55 9.18
C GLY A 204 -9.52 17.26 8.45
N ALA A 205 -9.00 17.06 7.23
CA ALA A 205 -9.34 15.88 6.43
C ALA A 205 -8.90 14.56 7.07
N GLY A 206 -7.67 14.49 7.59
CA GLY A 206 -7.13 13.28 8.20
C GLY A 206 -7.91 12.82 9.44
N SER A 207 -8.39 13.77 10.26
CA SER A 207 -9.19 13.44 11.45
C SER A 207 -10.58 12.87 11.11
N LEU A 208 -11.21 13.36 10.03
CA LEU A 208 -12.47 12.81 9.49
C LEU A 208 -12.27 11.39 8.95
N LEU A 209 -11.24 11.19 8.11
CA LEU A 209 -10.91 9.88 7.56
C LEU A 209 -10.61 8.87 8.67
N ASN A 210 -9.87 9.27 9.69
CA ASN A 210 -9.57 8.45 10.85
C ASN A 210 -10.83 7.94 11.56
N GLU A 211 -11.81 8.81 11.79
CA GLU A 211 -13.09 8.43 12.38
C GLU A 211 -13.88 7.47 11.47
N TRP A 212 -14.01 7.80 10.19
CA TRP A 212 -14.76 6.98 9.23
C TRP A 212 -14.15 5.59 9.03
N LEU A 213 -12.83 5.49 8.88
CA LEU A 213 -12.13 4.21 8.75
C LEU A 213 -12.34 3.33 10.00
N ALA A 214 -12.32 3.92 11.20
CA ALA A 214 -12.61 3.19 12.42
C ALA A 214 -14.06 2.67 12.46
N HIS A 215 -15.04 3.48 12.04
CA HIS A 215 -16.44 3.07 11.94
C HIS A 215 -16.70 2.03 10.84
N LEU A 216 -15.93 2.05 9.75
CA LEU A 216 -15.96 1.02 8.70
C LEU A 216 -15.39 -0.32 9.17
N GLY A 217 -14.78 -0.37 10.36
CA GLY A 217 -14.22 -1.60 10.91
C GLY A 217 -12.86 -1.95 10.32
N VAL A 218 -12.08 -0.96 9.86
CA VAL A 218 -10.66 -1.16 9.53
C VAL A 218 -9.95 -1.76 10.74
N GLY A 219 -9.13 -2.79 10.49
CA GLY A 219 -8.44 -3.53 11.55
C GLY A 219 -7.30 -2.77 12.22
N GLU A 220 -6.52 -2.06 11.40
CA GLU A 220 -5.32 -1.40 11.84
C GLU A 220 -5.14 -0.03 11.16
N ILE A 221 -4.85 1.00 11.95
CA ILE A 221 -4.53 2.34 11.46
C ILE A 221 -3.18 2.78 12.01
N VAL A 222 -2.32 3.29 11.12
CA VAL A 222 -1.10 4.00 11.46
C VAL A 222 -1.32 5.48 11.17
N GLY A 223 -1.51 6.28 12.23
CA GLY A 223 -1.66 7.73 12.13
C GLY A 223 -0.35 8.43 12.43
N ILE A 224 0.16 9.22 11.48
CA ILE A 224 1.44 9.93 11.58
C ILE A 224 1.17 11.43 11.53
N ASP A 225 1.45 12.13 12.63
CA ASP A 225 1.37 13.59 12.74
C ASP A 225 2.16 14.05 13.98
N PHE A 226 2.99 15.08 13.84
CA PHE A 226 3.81 15.59 14.95
C PHE A 226 3.18 16.80 15.66
N ASP A 227 2.10 17.37 15.13
CA ASP A 227 1.51 18.59 15.65
C ASP A 227 0.65 18.36 16.89
N LYS A 228 0.51 19.44 17.67
CA LYS A 228 -0.47 19.56 18.74
C LYS A 228 -1.74 20.25 18.27
N ILE A 229 -2.81 20.06 19.02
CA ILE A 229 -4.04 20.83 18.83
C ILE A 229 -3.78 22.28 19.23
N GLU A 230 -4.22 23.21 18.38
CA GLU A 230 -4.16 24.65 18.62
C GLU A 230 -5.59 25.22 18.62
N SER A 231 -5.80 26.34 19.30
CA SER A 231 -7.12 26.98 19.35
C SER A 231 -7.69 27.32 17.96
N SER A 232 -6.82 27.67 17.00
CA SER A 232 -7.18 27.98 15.61
C SER A 232 -7.56 26.75 14.78
N ASN A 233 -7.02 25.56 15.12
CA ASN A 233 -7.25 24.34 14.36
C ASN A 233 -8.22 23.37 15.05
N GLN A 234 -8.51 23.57 16.34
CA GLN A 234 -9.42 22.75 17.13
C GLN A 234 -10.80 22.58 16.47
N PRO A 235 -11.47 23.63 15.93
CA PRO A 235 -12.82 23.48 15.38
C PRO A 235 -12.92 22.51 14.19
N ARG A 236 -11.81 22.27 13.49
CA ARG A 236 -11.76 21.38 12.31
C ARG A 236 -11.16 20.01 12.60
N VAL A 237 -10.56 19.78 13.78
CA VAL A 237 -10.01 18.48 14.16
C VAL A 237 -11.07 17.70 14.93
N VAL A 238 -11.56 16.62 14.33
CA VAL A 238 -12.65 15.81 14.86
C VAL A 238 -12.30 15.22 16.23
N GLY A 239 -13.24 15.31 17.16
CA GLY A 239 -13.12 14.77 18.51
C GLY A 239 -12.15 15.52 19.44
N SER A 240 -11.56 16.62 18.97
CA SER A 240 -10.78 17.52 19.80
C SER A 240 -11.69 18.38 20.68
N SER A 241 -11.16 18.87 21.80
CA SER A 241 -11.89 19.72 22.74
C SER A 241 -11.06 20.95 23.13
N PRO A 242 -11.67 22.00 23.71
CA PRO A 242 -10.94 23.16 24.22
C PRO A 242 -9.85 22.82 25.25
N SER A 243 -10.03 21.74 26.04
CA SER A 243 -9.01 21.27 26.97
C SER A 243 -7.84 20.59 26.25
N ASP A 244 -8.07 19.91 25.13
CA ASP A 244 -6.99 19.35 24.32
C ASP A 244 -6.09 20.45 23.72
N ALA A 245 -6.67 21.61 23.38
CA ALA A 245 -5.96 22.79 22.89
C ALA A 245 -5.43 23.71 24.01
N GLN A 246 -5.73 23.39 25.27
CA GLN A 246 -5.43 24.21 26.44
C GLN A 246 -5.86 25.68 26.26
N VAL A 247 -7.05 25.93 25.68
CA VAL A 247 -7.51 27.27 25.26
C VAL A 247 -7.37 28.30 26.38
N SER A 248 -7.71 27.93 27.61
CA SER A 248 -7.60 28.78 28.80
C SER A 248 -6.20 29.32 29.05
N PHE A 249 -5.15 28.61 28.64
CA PHE A 249 -3.75 29.05 28.77
C PHE A 249 -3.19 29.59 27.44
N SER A 250 -3.51 28.93 26.32
CA SER A 250 -2.93 29.23 25.01
C SER A 250 -3.42 30.55 24.39
N THR A 251 -4.52 31.10 24.91
CA THR A 251 -5.08 32.40 24.48
C THR A 251 -4.80 33.55 25.45
N MET A 252 -4.14 33.32 26.59
CA MET A 252 -3.83 34.38 27.56
C MET A 252 -2.87 35.43 26.99
N LYS A 253 -2.94 36.68 27.49
CA LYS A 253 -2.01 37.74 27.05
C LYS A 253 -0.55 37.44 27.42
N TRP A 254 -0.31 36.74 28.53
CA TRP A 254 1.03 36.45 29.03
C TRP A 254 1.74 35.41 28.17
N SER A 255 2.86 35.79 27.55
CA SER A 255 3.60 34.95 26.59
C SER A 255 4.13 33.64 27.21
N ALA A 256 4.45 33.65 28.50
CA ALA A 256 4.85 32.46 29.25
C ALA A 256 3.70 31.45 29.39
N MET A 257 2.50 31.93 29.75
CA MET A 257 1.30 31.09 29.87
C MET A 257 0.87 30.51 28.52
N ARG A 258 0.97 31.29 27.44
CA ARG A 258 0.71 30.80 26.08
C ARG A 258 1.65 29.67 25.69
N ARG A 259 2.95 29.82 26.00
CA ARG A 259 3.97 28.79 25.75
C ARG A 259 3.68 27.52 26.54
N LEU A 260 3.33 27.66 27.82
CA LEU A 260 2.93 26.54 28.66
C LEU A 260 1.69 25.83 28.10
N GLY A 261 0.66 26.59 27.69
CA GLY A 261 -0.54 26.03 27.06
C GLY A 261 -0.22 25.21 25.81
N ARG A 262 0.62 25.74 24.90
CA ARG A 262 1.07 24.98 23.71
C ARG A 262 1.90 23.75 24.06
N TYR A 263 2.72 23.83 25.10
CA TYR A 263 3.49 22.69 25.59
C TYR A 263 2.59 21.60 26.18
N LEU A 264 1.54 21.97 26.92
CA LEU A 264 0.60 21.04 27.54
C LEU A 264 -0.48 20.51 26.57
N ALA A 265 -0.67 21.17 25.42
CA ALA A 265 -1.65 20.75 24.43
C ALA A 265 -1.42 19.31 23.95
N LYS A 266 -2.52 18.62 23.64
CA LYS A 266 -2.48 17.22 23.21
C LYS A 266 -2.02 17.12 21.75
N PHE A 267 -1.21 16.11 21.45
CA PHE A 267 -0.88 15.76 20.06
C PHE A 267 -2.11 15.33 19.27
N LYS A 268 -2.20 15.75 18.01
CA LYS A 268 -3.30 15.41 17.10
C LYS A 268 -3.50 13.89 17.01
N VAL A 269 -2.41 13.13 16.88
CA VAL A 269 -2.45 11.65 16.82
C VAL A 269 -3.11 11.02 18.04
N LYS A 270 -2.98 11.64 19.23
CA LYS A 270 -3.56 11.11 20.47
C LYS A 270 -5.05 11.44 20.59
N VAL A 271 -5.50 12.52 19.96
CA VAL A 271 -6.94 12.77 19.78
C VAL A 271 -7.51 11.78 18.77
N ALA A 272 -6.84 11.59 17.63
CA ALA A 272 -7.26 10.64 16.60
C ALA A 272 -7.33 9.19 17.13
N GLU A 273 -6.34 8.75 17.90
CA GLU A 273 -6.34 7.45 18.59
C GLU A 273 -7.55 7.27 19.50
N ARG A 274 -7.89 8.31 20.28
CA ARG A 274 -9.05 8.32 21.18
C ARG A 274 -10.36 8.18 20.40
N VAL A 275 -10.50 8.91 19.30
CA VAL A 275 -11.69 8.86 18.43
C VAL A 275 -11.83 7.48 17.80
N ALA A 276 -10.74 6.95 17.22
CA ALA A 276 -10.74 5.64 16.57
C ALA A 276 -11.12 4.52 17.56
N LYS A 277 -10.55 4.52 18.78
CA LYS A 277 -10.86 3.52 19.81
C LYS A 277 -12.27 3.64 20.38
N ARG A 278 -12.87 4.83 20.35
CA ARG A 278 -14.30 5.01 20.70
C ARG A 278 -15.21 4.42 19.64
N ALA A 279 -14.87 4.63 18.36
CA ALA A 279 -15.63 4.09 17.23
C ALA A 279 -15.49 2.56 17.12
N ASN A 280 -14.28 2.04 17.32
CA ASN A 280 -13.98 0.61 17.27
C ASN A 280 -12.94 0.24 18.35
N PRO A 281 -13.38 -0.26 19.52
CA PRO A 281 -12.47 -0.63 20.61
C PRO A 281 -11.46 -1.73 20.27
N ARG A 282 -11.69 -2.49 19.19
CA ARG A 282 -10.81 -3.58 18.74
C ARG A 282 -9.78 -3.14 17.70
N ILE A 283 -9.81 -1.88 17.27
CA ILE A 283 -8.85 -1.37 16.28
C ILE A 283 -7.44 -1.37 16.86
N ARG A 284 -6.47 -1.88 16.09
CA ARG A 284 -5.06 -1.66 16.39
C ARG A 284 -4.67 -0.28 15.88
N TYR A 285 -4.30 0.60 16.80
CA TYR A 285 -3.97 1.98 16.45
C TYR A 285 -2.51 2.29 16.79
N HIS A 286 -1.73 2.66 15.79
CA HIS A 286 -0.35 3.10 15.94
C HIS A 286 -0.32 4.63 15.82
N ALA A 287 -0.31 5.30 16.98
CA ALA A 287 -0.24 6.74 17.08
C ALA A 287 1.22 7.22 17.07
N VAL A 288 1.70 7.64 15.91
CA VAL A 288 3.10 8.01 15.68
C VAL A 288 3.24 9.53 15.74
N ILE A 289 3.81 10.03 16.85
CA ILE A 289 4.12 11.45 17.03
C ILE A 289 5.47 11.72 16.33
N ASP A 290 5.45 11.79 15.01
CA ASP A 290 6.65 12.02 14.21
C ASP A 290 6.31 12.58 12.83
N ASP A 291 7.34 13.03 12.11
CA ASP A 291 7.25 13.44 10.71
C ASP A 291 7.45 12.23 9.78
N ILE A 292 6.66 12.16 8.69
CA ILE A 292 6.75 11.08 7.70
C ILE A 292 8.11 11.01 6.99
N THR A 293 8.87 12.09 6.98
CA THR A 293 10.25 12.14 6.45
C THR A 293 11.24 11.34 7.30
N ARG A 294 10.87 11.02 8.54
CA ARG A 294 11.67 10.13 9.38
C ARG A 294 11.54 8.70 8.89
N ARG A 295 12.69 8.07 8.66
CA ARG A 295 12.78 6.71 8.11
C ARG A 295 11.91 5.71 8.89
N ASP A 296 11.97 5.75 10.22
CA ASP A 296 11.24 4.80 11.06
C ASP A 296 9.73 4.97 10.92
N ALA A 297 9.24 6.21 10.86
CA ALA A 297 7.83 6.52 10.62
C ALA A 297 7.37 6.04 9.23
N ALA A 298 8.17 6.30 8.18
CA ALA A 298 7.87 5.84 6.83
C ALA A 298 7.84 4.30 6.72
N LEU A 299 8.76 3.61 7.40
CA LEU A 299 8.85 2.15 7.35
C LEU A 299 7.64 1.46 7.98
N LEU A 300 6.93 2.10 8.92
CA LEU A 300 5.67 1.58 9.47
C LEU A 300 4.55 1.45 8.43
N LEU A 301 4.65 2.19 7.31
CA LEU A 301 3.70 2.17 6.21
C LEU A 301 4.07 1.18 5.10
N LYS A 302 5.26 0.57 5.16
CA LYS A 302 5.79 -0.30 4.09
C LYS A 302 4.91 -1.51 3.79
N ASP A 303 4.17 -2.00 4.78
CA ASP A 303 3.22 -3.11 4.65
C ASP A 303 1.76 -2.67 4.73
N ALA A 304 1.48 -1.37 4.60
CA ALA A 304 0.11 -0.89 4.52
C ALA A 304 -0.61 -1.48 3.29
N ASP A 305 -1.92 -1.62 3.43
CA ASP A 305 -2.84 -2.01 2.36
C ASP A 305 -3.31 -0.78 1.58
N PHE A 306 -3.41 0.37 2.24
CA PHE A 306 -3.79 1.65 1.62
C PHE A 306 -3.18 2.83 2.40
N ILE A 307 -2.85 3.94 1.73
CA ILE A 307 -2.33 5.15 2.39
C ILE A 307 -3.15 6.39 1.99
N PHE A 308 -3.56 7.16 2.99
CA PHE A 308 -4.13 8.50 2.80
C PHE A 308 -3.06 9.56 3.06
N LEU A 309 -2.85 10.45 2.09
CA LEU A 309 -2.04 11.65 2.27
C LEU A 309 -2.96 12.84 2.55
N CYS A 310 -2.89 13.34 3.78
CA CYS A 310 -3.65 14.50 4.27
C CYS A 310 -2.76 15.64 4.76
N ALA A 311 -1.44 15.47 4.69
CA ALA A 311 -0.45 16.53 4.89
C ALA A 311 -0.30 17.38 3.62
N ASP A 312 0.15 18.63 3.80
CA ASP A 312 0.25 19.63 2.75
C ASP A 312 1.69 19.99 2.34
N SER A 313 2.70 19.46 3.05
CA SER A 313 4.11 19.67 2.73
C SER A 313 4.53 18.96 1.43
N ALA A 314 5.51 19.53 0.74
CA ALA A 314 6.08 18.91 -0.45
C ALA A 314 6.86 17.64 -0.11
N GLN A 315 7.55 17.60 1.03
CA GLN A 315 8.26 16.43 1.52
C GLN A 315 7.32 15.26 1.82
N ALA A 316 6.17 15.50 2.47
CA ALA A 316 5.19 14.46 2.72
C ALA A 316 4.62 13.89 1.41
N ARG A 317 4.34 14.75 0.42
CA ARG A 317 3.94 14.30 -0.94
C ARG A 317 4.99 13.43 -1.60
N LEU A 318 6.28 13.81 -1.51
CA LEU A 318 7.37 13.05 -2.10
C LEU A 318 7.50 11.66 -1.46
N LEU A 319 7.50 11.59 -0.13
CA LEU A 319 7.62 10.32 0.61
C LEU A 319 6.40 9.43 0.38
N PHE A 320 5.19 10.00 0.40
CA PHE A 320 3.97 9.27 0.05
C PHE A 320 4.05 8.69 -1.36
N ASN A 321 4.45 9.50 -2.35
CA ASN A 321 4.58 9.07 -3.74
C ASN A 321 5.61 7.93 -3.87
N ALA A 322 6.74 8.04 -3.19
CA ALA A 322 7.75 6.98 -3.15
C ALA A 322 7.19 5.69 -2.53
N LEU A 323 6.50 5.76 -1.38
CA LEU A 323 5.90 4.60 -0.72
C LEU A 323 4.91 3.87 -1.65
N VAL A 324 4.04 4.63 -2.32
CA VAL A 324 3.04 4.08 -3.27
C VAL A 324 3.72 3.29 -4.37
N HIS A 325 4.65 3.90 -5.10
CA HIS A 325 5.27 3.28 -6.28
C HIS A 325 6.31 2.21 -5.92
N GLN A 326 7.11 2.43 -4.88
CA GLN A 326 8.16 1.50 -4.47
C GLN A 326 7.59 0.21 -3.88
N TYR A 327 6.55 0.31 -3.05
CA TYR A 327 5.96 -0.82 -2.33
C TYR A 327 4.61 -1.30 -2.88
N GLN A 328 4.18 -0.74 -4.02
CA GLN A 328 2.89 -1.01 -4.67
C GLN A 328 1.71 -0.89 -3.71
N ILE A 329 1.67 0.21 -2.97
CA ILE A 329 0.61 0.51 -2.02
C ILE A 329 -0.31 1.57 -2.63
N PRO A 330 -1.56 1.27 -2.96
CA PRO A 330 -2.46 2.29 -3.48
C PRO A 330 -2.71 3.35 -2.41
N GLY A 331 -2.91 4.59 -2.84
CA GLY A 331 -3.22 5.67 -1.94
C GLY A 331 -4.02 6.79 -2.58
N ILE A 332 -4.40 7.75 -1.75
CA ILE A 332 -5.14 8.92 -2.20
C ILE A 332 -4.67 10.16 -1.45
N GLN A 333 -4.44 11.24 -2.19
CA GLN A 333 -4.23 12.56 -1.62
C GLN A 333 -5.57 13.23 -1.39
N VAL A 334 -5.81 13.71 -0.17
CA VAL A 334 -7.01 14.45 0.22
C VAL A 334 -6.60 15.78 0.83
N GLY A 335 -7.21 16.87 0.40
CA GLY A 335 -6.96 18.17 1.00
C GLY A 335 -7.91 19.25 0.51
N SER A 336 -7.93 20.37 1.22
CA SER A 336 -8.60 21.59 0.78
C SER A 336 -7.74 22.80 1.06
N LYS A 337 -7.86 23.82 0.22
CA LYS A 337 -7.19 25.11 0.37
C LYS A 337 -8.19 26.21 0.09
N VAL A 338 -8.34 27.11 1.06
CA VAL A 338 -9.12 28.34 0.94
C VAL A 338 -8.11 29.48 0.92
N PRO A 339 -7.71 29.98 -0.25
CA PRO A 339 -6.86 31.16 -0.33
C PRO A 339 -7.66 32.38 0.13
N VAL A 340 -7.06 33.17 1.02
CA VAL A 340 -7.63 34.43 1.50
C VAL A 340 -6.56 35.48 1.31
N ASP A 341 -6.90 36.56 0.63
CA ASP A 341 -6.06 37.75 0.57
C ASP A 341 -5.97 38.36 1.97
N LYS A 342 -4.75 38.54 2.47
CA LYS A 342 -4.54 38.99 3.86
C LYS A 342 -4.82 40.47 4.06
N GLU A 343 -4.80 41.26 3.00
CA GLU A 343 -5.02 42.71 3.03
C GLU A 343 -6.50 43.05 2.82
N THR A 344 -7.12 42.44 1.81
CA THR A 344 -8.52 42.72 1.43
C THR A 344 -9.51 41.82 2.15
N GLY A 345 -9.07 40.64 2.63
CA GLY A 345 -9.95 39.61 3.17
C GLY A 345 -10.75 38.86 2.11
N GLU A 346 -10.52 39.13 0.82
CA GLU A 346 -11.21 38.45 -0.27
C GLU A 346 -10.84 36.97 -0.33
N ILE A 347 -11.87 36.14 -0.52
CA ILE A 347 -11.72 34.69 -0.68
C ILE A 347 -11.47 34.43 -2.17
N GLY A 348 -10.31 33.84 -2.47
CA GLY A 348 -10.01 33.38 -3.82
C GLY A 348 -10.70 32.05 -4.15
N GLU A 349 -10.30 31.42 -5.25
CA GLU A 349 -10.86 30.13 -5.64
C GLU A 349 -10.58 29.04 -4.59
N ILE A 350 -11.65 28.39 -4.11
CA ILE A 350 -11.55 27.32 -3.13
C ILE A 350 -11.21 26.02 -3.85
N PHE A 351 -10.11 25.39 -3.45
CA PHE A 351 -9.66 24.11 -3.99
C PHE A 351 -9.98 22.98 -3.02
N ALA A 352 -10.66 21.95 -3.48
CA ALA A 352 -10.77 20.66 -2.81
C ALA A 352 -10.21 19.58 -3.73
N VAL A 353 -9.40 18.67 -3.18
CA VAL A 353 -8.76 17.62 -3.96
C VAL A 353 -8.98 16.26 -3.31
N SER A 354 -9.34 15.30 -4.16
CA SER A 354 -9.28 13.87 -3.91
C SER A 354 -8.61 13.26 -5.12
N ARG A 355 -7.33 12.86 -4.98
CA ARG A 355 -6.48 12.43 -6.10
C ARG A 355 -5.92 11.04 -5.83
N PRO A 356 -6.40 10.00 -6.52
CA PRO A 356 -5.81 8.68 -6.45
C PRO A 356 -4.35 8.69 -6.92
N VAL A 357 -3.51 7.93 -6.23
CA VAL A 357 -2.12 7.66 -6.63
C VAL A 357 -1.93 6.15 -6.54
N LEU A 358 -1.77 5.53 -7.70
CA LEU A 358 -1.75 4.09 -7.90
C LEU A 358 -0.40 3.68 -8.53
N PRO A 359 0.12 2.48 -8.21
CA PRO A 359 1.48 2.08 -8.54
C PRO A 359 1.64 1.55 -9.98
N TYR A 360 1.20 2.31 -10.98
CA TYR A 360 1.37 2.02 -12.41
C TYR A 360 1.40 3.31 -13.24
N ALA A 361 1.77 3.21 -14.53
CA ALA A 361 2.10 4.37 -15.38
C ALA A 361 0.98 5.43 -15.45
N ALA A 362 -0.28 5.00 -15.61
CA ALA A 362 -1.45 5.88 -15.63
C ALA A 362 -2.04 6.15 -14.22
N GLY A 363 -1.34 5.77 -13.16
CA GLY A 363 -1.84 5.78 -11.79
C GLY A 363 -1.78 7.13 -11.07
N GLY A 364 -1.43 8.24 -11.74
CA GLY A 364 -1.50 9.57 -11.12
C GLY A 364 -0.31 9.96 -10.22
N CYS A 365 0.91 9.56 -10.59
CA CYS A 365 2.15 9.94 -9.88
C CYS A 365 2.21 11.45 -9.62
N LEU A 366 2.40 11.86 -8.36
CA LEU A 366 2.41 13.26 -7.95
C LEU A 366 3.59 14.04 -8.55
N LEU A 367 4.72 13.37 -8.76
CA LEU A 367 5.89 13.98 -9.39
C LEU A 367 5.64 14.26 -10.87
N CYS A 368 5.14 13.27 -11.62
CA CYS A 368 4.82 13.43 -13.05
C CYS A 368 3.77 14.52 -13.30
N ASN A 369 2.84 14.70 -12.36
CA ASN A 369 1.81 15.73 -12.42
C ASN A 369 2.28 17.10 -11.88
N SER A 370 3.58 17.27 -11.59
CA SER A 370 4.16 18.53 -11.08
C SER A 370 3.54 19.03 -9.76
N LEU A 371 3.07 18.11 -8.92
CA LEU A 371 2.43 18.42 -7.62
C LEU A 371 3.44 18.42 -6.46
N ILE A 372 4.71 18.14 -6.77
CA ILE A 372 5.85 18.18 -5.85
C ILE A 372 6.79 19.25 -6.39
N SER A 373 6.79 20.43 -5.75
CA SER A 373 7.64 21.55 -6.17
C SER A 373 9.06 21.38 -5.64
N ALA A 374 10.05 21.41 -6.54
CA ALA A 374 11.46 21.36 -6.17
C ALA A 374 11.88 22.54 -5.28
N ALA A 375 11.38 23.75 -5.56
CA ALA A 375 11.65 24.93 -4.74
C ALA A 375 11.12 24.77 -3.31
N LYS A 376 9.89 24.25 -3.14
CA LYS A 376 9.35 23.96 -1.81
C LYS A 376 10.11 22.85 -1.10
N LEU A 377 10.51 21.79 -1.82
CA LEU A 377 11.34 20.73 -1.23
C LEU A 377 12.67 21.29 -0.68
N GLN A 378 13.33 22.17 -1.44
CA GLN A 378 14.55 22.83 -0.99
C GLN A 378 14.30 23.67 0.25
N GLN A 379 13.24 24.50 0.25
CA GLN A 379 12.88 25.32 1.42
C GLN A 379 12.54 24.49 2.65
N GLU A 380 11.80 23.39 2.48
CA GLU A 380 11.40 22.48 3.56
C GLU A 380 12.58 21.64 4.06
N ALA A 381 13.61 21.40 3.25
CA ALA A 381 14.81 20.64 3.64
C ALA A 381 15.74 21.43 4.57
N LEU A 382 15.62 22.76 4.57
CA LEU A 382 16.40 23.64 5.44
C LEU A 382 15.92 23.54 6.89
N THR A 383 16.88 23.46 7.81
CA THR A 383 16.60 23.60 9.24
C THR A 383 15.95 24.97 9.52
N GLU A 384 15.26 25.09 10.65
CA GLU A 384 14.63 26.36 11.04
C GLU A 384 15.66 27.50 11.16
N GLN A 385 16.89 27.18 11.59
CA GLN A 385 18.01 28.11 11.66
C GLN A 385 18.53 28.52 10.27
N GLU A 386 18.58 27.60 9.32
CA GLU A 386 18.97 27.89 7.93
C GLU A 386 17.90 28.68 7.17
N ARG A 387 16.61 28.41 7.42
CA ARG A 387 15.49 29.21 6.88
C ARG A 387 15.56 30.65 7.37
N GLY A 388 15.80 30.87 8.67
CA GLY A 388 16.00 32.21 9.22
C GLY A 388 17.20 32.96 8.63
N ARG A 389 18.27 32.23 8.27
CA ARG A 389 19.45 32.78 7.58
C ARG A 389 19.27 32.96 6.07
N GLN A 390 18.17 32.51 5.47
CA GLN A 390 17.91 32.70 4.05
C GLN A 390 16.76 33.69 3.79
N ALA A 391 16.04 34.09 4.83
CA ALA A 391 15.05 35.17 4.80
C ALA A 391 15.68 36.58 4.69
N TYR A 392 16.76 36.73 3.91
CA TYR A 392 17.48 38.00 3.74
C TYR A 392 16.81 38.99 2.78
N VAL A 393 15.59 38.70 2.31
CA VAL A 393 14.80 39.63 1.49
C VAL A 393 13.34 39.46 1.86
N ASP A 394 12.88 40.20 2.86
CA ASP A 394 11.49 40.64 3.04
C ASP A 394 11.50 42.00 3.74
#